data_AF-A0A952TFI9-F1
#
_entry.id   AF-A0A952TFI9-F1
#
_cell.length_a   1.000
_cell.length_b   1.000
_cell.length_c   1.000
_cell.angle_alpha   90.00
_cell.angle_beta   90.00
_cell.angle_gamma   90.00
#
_symmetry.space_group_name_H-M   'P 1'
#
loop_
_entity.id
_entity.type
_entity.pdbx_description
1 polymer ?
#
loop_
_entity_poly.entity_id
_entity_poly.type
_entity_poly.pdbx_seq_one_letter_code
_entity_poly.pdbx_strand_id
1 'polypeptide(L)'
;MNTLQNTFWSSLIAAGPMTLAMMNLYDRLSPSRKSPLPPATLLEQTLQKTNLPSPSTPERKTDLTMLSHFAYGFAAALLYSGLRHALPRVSPTVRGGLFGLGVWGVGYMGWIPAFGFRASAYRTPPSRNGLMILAHVVWGMSLGSAEDKFRREGEAMWDGQRKAPLAE
;
A
#
# COMPACT_ATOMS: atom_id res chain seq x y z
N MET A 1 -3.47 5.19 -21.89
CA MET A 1 -3.18 4.26 -20.79
C MET A 1 -4.50 3.76 -20.26
N ASN A 2 -4.71 2.44 -20.26
CA ASN A 2 -5.93 1.85 -19.74
C ASN A 2 -5.95 1.86 -18.19
N THR A 3 -7.11 1.57 -17.59
CA THR A 3 -7.29 1.54 -16.13
C THR A 3 -6.27 0.65 -15.42
N LEU A 4 -5.92 -0.50 -16.02
CA LEU A 4 -4.96 -1.44 -15.45
C LEU A 4 -3.55 -0.84 -15.37
N GLN A 5 -3.07 -0.24 -16.45
CA GLN A 5 -1.76 0.43 -16.52
C GLN A 5 -1.70 1.61 -15.54
N ASN A 6 -2.73 2.47 -15.52
CA ASN A 6 -2.80 3.61 -14.60
C ASN A 6 -2.73 3.14 -13.15
N THR A 7 -3.48 2.09 -12.81
CA THR A 7 -3.52 1.53 -11.46
C THR A 7 -2.18 0.93 -11.07
N PHE A 8 -1.52 0.21 -11.99
CA PHE A 8 -0.21 -0.38 -11.75
C PHE A 8 0.83 0.69 -11.38
N TRP A 9 0.97 1.72 -12.21
CA TRP A 9 1.91 2.80 -11.93
C TRP A 9 1.54 3.61 -10.69
N SER A 10 0.26 3.90 -10.47
CA SER A 10 -0.20 4.59 -9.27
C SER A 10 0.14 3.82 -8.00
N SER A 11 -0.04 2.50 -8.02
CA SER A 11 0.28 1.62 -6.89
C SER A 11 1.78 1.59 -6.60
N LEU A 12 2.61 1.50 -7.64
CA LEU A 12 4.07 1.53 -7.48
C LEU A 12 4.54 2.87 -6.88
N ILE A 13 4.04 3.99 -7.40
CA ILE A 13 4.38 5.32 -6.87
C ILE A 13 3.93 5.46 -5.41
N ALA A 14 2.72 4.98 -5.08
CA ALA A 14 2.17 5.09 -3.73
C ALA A 14 2.95 4.27 -2.68
N ALA A 15 3.59 3.17 -3.09
CA ALA A 15 4.36 2.32 -2.19
C ALA A 15 5.64 3.02 -1.67
N GLY A 16 6.23 3.94 -2.44
CA GLY A 16 7.42 4.71 -2.02
C GLY A 16 7.18 5.54 -0.76
N PRO A 17 6.23 6.50 -0.75
CA PRO A 17 5.88 7.28 0.42
C PRO A 17 5.49 6.45 1.64
N MET A 18 4.75 5.34 1.43
CA MET A 18 4.41 4.39 2.49
C MET A 18 5.65 3.77 3.11
N THR A 19 6.57 3.29 2.28
CA THR A 19 7.82 2.64 2.73
C THR A 19 8.68 3.61 3.51
N LEU A 20 8.82 4.85 3.03
CA LEU A 20 9.53 5.90 3.75
C LEU A 20 8.86 6.22 5.09
N ALA A 21 7.52 6.33 5.14
CA ALA A 21 6.79 6.55 6.38
C ALA A 21 7.02 5.39 7.37
N MET A 22 6.98 4.15 6.89
CA MET A 22 7.25 2.97 7.71
C MET A 22 8.66 3.00 8.29
N MET A 23 9.69 3.27 7.48
CA MET A 23 11.09 3.38 7.95
C MET A 23 11.25 4.48 9.00
N ASN A 24 10.81 5.70 8.68
CA ASN A 24 10.94 6.85 9.58
C ASN A 24 10.20 6.67 10.91
N LEU A 25 9.01 6.09 10.89
CA LEU A 25 8.22 5.86 12.10
C LEU A 25 8.73 4.65 12.89
N TYR A 26 9.26 3.64 12.22
CA TYR A 26 9.84 2.46 12.86
C TYR A 26 11.08 2.83 13.68
N ASP A 27 11.91 3.73 13.16
CA ASP A 27 13.11 4.19 13.86
C ASP A 27 12.81 4.92 15.16
N ARG A 28 11.64 5.57 15.24
CA ARG A 28 11.13 6.30 16.41
C ARG A 28 10.51 5.39 17.48
N LEU A 29 10.34 4.09 17.21
CA LEU A 29 9.83 3.16 18.22
C LEU A 29 10.88 2.89 19.31
N SER A 30 10.42 2.64 20.54
CA SER A 30 11.31 2.16 21.60
C SER A 30 11.95 0.81 21.21
N PRO A 31 13.17 0.49 21.67
CA PRO A 31 13.87 -0.75 21.29
C PRO A 31 13.02 -2.01 21.50
N SER A 32 12.28 -2.08 22.61
CA SER A 32 11.36 -3.18 22.94
C SER A 32 10.18 -3.36 21.98
N ARG A 33 9.95 -2.41 21.07
CA ARG A 33 8.86 -2.41 20.08
C ARG A 33 9.35 -2.61 18.65
N LYS A 34 10.67 -2.67 18.43
CA LYS A 34 11.31 -2.92 17.13
C LYS A 34 11.32 -4.41 16.78
N SER A 35 10.14 -4.94 16.45
CA SER A 35 9.97 -6.25 15.84
C SER A 35 9.71 -6.12 14.34
N PRO A 36 9.94 -7.17 13.52
CA PRO A 36 9.66 -7.13 12.08
C PRO A 36 8.29 -6.53 11.74
N LEU A 37 8.28 -5.72 10.67
CA LEU A 37 7.06 -5.05 10.22
C LEU A 37 6.04 -6.07 9.67
N PRO A 38 4.74 -5.73 9.68
CA PRO A 38 3.68 -6.66 9.33
C PRO A 38 3.84 -7.40 8.00
N PRO A 39 4.35 -6.81 6.89
CA PRO A 39 4.53 -7.55 5.64
C PRO A 39 5.37 -8.82 5.82
N ALA A 40 6.51 -8.73 6.51
CA ALA A 40 7.39 -9.86 6.78
C ALA A 40 6.72 -10.89 7.71
N THR A 41 6.03 -10.40 8.76
CA THR A 41 5.32 -11.27 9.70
C THR A 41 4.17 -12.03 9.03
N LEU A 42 3.39 -11.35 8.18
CA LEU A 42 2.26 -11.96 7.47
C LEU A 42 2.74 -13.00 6.46
N LEU A 43 3.81 -12.71 5.71
CA LEU A 43 4.40 -13.70 4.80
C LEU A 43 4.84 -14.94 5.56
N GLU A 44 5.62 -14.77 6.63
CA GLU A 44 6.13 -15.89 7.43
C GLU A 44 5.00 -16.75 8.00
N GLN A 45 3.98 -16.13 8.59
CA GLN A 45 2.85 -16.88 9.13
C GLN A 45 2.00 -17.54 8.05
N THR A 46 1.92 -16.95 6.85
CA THR A 46 1.23 -17.55 5.70
C THR A 46 1.95 -18.81 5.24
N LEU A 47 3.28 -18.73 5.04
CA LEU A 47 4.11 -19.87 4.66
C LEU A 47 3.99 -21.01 5.68
N GLN A 48 4.06 -20.68 6.98
CA GLN A 48 3.87 -21.65 8.06
C GLN A 48 2.48 -22.30 8.03
N LYS A 49 1.39 -21.53 7.92
CA LYS A 49 0.02 -22.08 7.94
C LYS A 49 -0.34 -22.88 6.69
N THR A 50 0.33 -22.62 5.56
CA THR A 50 0.11 -23.30 4.28
C THR A 50 1.08 -24.45 4.04
N ASN A 51 2.00 -24.71 4.98
CA ASN A 51 3.09 -25.68 4.84
C ASN A 51 3.94 -25.45 3.56
N LEU A 52 4.03 -24.20 3.10
CA LEU A 52 4.89 -23.83 1.99
C LEU A 52 6.33 -23.63 2.48
N PRO A 53 7.34 -24.02 1.68
CA PRO A 53 8.72 -23.87 2.06
C PRO A 53 9.08 -22.39 2.24
N SER A 54 9.76 -22.09 3.34
CA SER A 54 10.30 -20.75 3.57
C SER A 54 11.58 -20.55 2.74
N PRO A 55 11.82 -19.34 2.21
CA PRO A 55 13.07 -19.03 1.53
C PRO A 55 14.28 -19.32 2.42
N SER A 56 15.31 -19.95 1.85
CA SER A 56 16.49 -20.41 2.58
C SER A 56 17.46 -19.28 2.94
N THR A 57 17.35 -18.10 2.31
CA THR A 57 18.23 -16.96 2.59
C THR A 57 17.43 -15.70 2.99
N PRO A 58 18.03 -14.81 3.80
CA PRO A 58 17.41 -13.54 4.19
C PRO A 58 17.03 -12.65 3.00
N GLU A 59 17.83 -12.65 1.94
CA GLU A 59 17.62 -11.85 0.73
C GLU A 59 16.34 -12.31 0.03
N ARG A 60 16.22 -13.62 -0.22
CA ARG A 60 15.00 -14.18 -0.85
C ARG A 60 13.75 -13.98 0.01
N LYS A 61 13.88 -14.03 1.33
CA LYS A 61 12.76 -13.72 2.25
C LYS A 61 12.34 -12.25 2.13
N THR A 62 13.32 -11.35 1.98
CA THR A 62 13.08 -9.92 1.78
C THR A 62 12.42 -9.67 0.43
N ASP A 63 12.92 -10.26 -0.65
CA ASP A 63 12.35 -10.15 -1.99
C ASP A 63 10.90 -10.63 -2.02
N LEU A 64 10.63 -11.80 -1.43
CA LEU A 64 9.28 -12.34 -1.38
C LEU A 64 8.35 -11.50 -0.50
N THR A 65 8.87 -10.91 0.58
CA THR A 65 8.12 -9.96 1.42
C THR A 65 7.74 -8.73 0.63
N MET A 66 8.70 -8.12 -0.09
CA MET A 66 8.46 -6.93 -0.90
C MET A 66 7.49 -7.26 -2.04
N LEU A 67 7.72 -8.34 -2.78
CA LEU A 67 6.82 -8.78 -3.86
C LEU A 67 5.39 -8.97 -3.36
N SER A 68 5.21 -9.67 -2.24
CA SER A 68 3.89 -9.87 -1.63
C SER A 68 3.26 -8.54 -1.19
N HIS A 69 4.06 -7.62 -0.65
CA HIS A 69 3.61 -6.31 -0.22
C HIS A 69 3.13 -5.45 -1.40
N PHE A 70 3.90 -5.39 -2.49
CA PHE A 70 3.52 -4.69 -3.72
C PHE A 70 2.31 -5.35 -4.40
N ALA A 71 2.26 -6.68 -4.46
CA ALA A 71 1.13 -7.41 -5.05
C ALA A 71 -0.18 -7.14 -4.28
N TYR A 72 -0.13 -7.18 -2.95
CA TYR A 72 -1.28 -6.82 -2.11
C TYR A 72 -1.69 -5.36 -2.31
N GLY A 73 -0.72 -4.43 -2.34
CA GLY A 73 -0.96 -3.01 -2.61
C GLY A 73 -1.62 -2.79 -3.98
N PHE A 74 -1.18 -3.48 -5.02
CA PHE A 74 -1.75 -3.40 -6.35
C PHE A 74 -3.18 -3.96 -6.40
N ALA A 75 -3.43 -5.11 -5.75
CA ALA A 75 -4.78 -5.66 -5.63
C ALA A 75 -5.74 -4.67 -4.93
N ALA A 76 -5.30 -4.03 -3.85
CA ALA A 76 -6.07 -2.99 -3.18
C ALA A 76 -6.25 -1.73 -4.07
N ALA A 77 -5.26 -1.37 -4.89
CA ALA A 77 -5.37 -0.26 -5.83
C ALA A 77 -6.38 -0.53 -6.96
N LEU A 78 -6.49 -1.78 -7.44
CA LEU A 78 -7.54 -2.17 -8.38
C LEU A 78 -8.93 -2.00 -7.76
N LEU A 79 -9.07 -2.40 -6.50
CA LEU A 79 -10.31 -2.19 -5.75
C LEU A 79 -10.65 -0.70 -5.62
N TYR A 80 -9.66 0.15 -5.30
CA TYR A 80 -9.84 1.60 -5.27
C TYR A 80 -10.34 2.15 -6.61
N SER A 81 -9.70 1.76 -7.72
CA SER A 81 -10.08 2.23 -9.05
C SER A 81 -11.49 1.78 -9.45
N GLY A 82 -11.90 0.56 -9.07
CA GLY A 82 -13.26 0.07 -9.28
C GLY A 82 -14.32 0.78 -8.42
N LEU A 83 -13.98 1.10 -7.16
CA LEU A 83 -14.92 1.67 -6.20
C LEU A 83 -14.95 3.21 -6.16
N ARG A 84 -14.06 3.90 -6.87
CA ARG A 84 -13.89 5.37 -6.76
C ARG A 84 -15.17 6.19 -6.92
N HIS A 85 -16.15 5.69 -7.70
CA HIS A 85 -17.43 6.36 -7.94
C HIS A 85 -18.44 6.19 -6.79
N ALA A 86 -18.28 5.13 -5.99
CA ALA A 86 -19.07 4.86 -4.79
C ALA A 86 -18.46 5.52 -3.53
N LEU A 87 -17.19 5.92 -3.59
CA LEU A 87 -16.52 6.63 -2.52
C LEU A 87 -16.98 8.11 -2.42
N PRO A 88 -16.84 8.75 -1.24
CA PRO A 88 -17.23 10.15 -1.05
C PRO A 88 -16.62 11.09 -2.09
N ARG A 89 -17.41 12.09 -2.52
CA ARG A 89 -16.99 13.14 -3.46
C ARG A 89 -16.17 14.21 -2.76
N VAL A 90 -14.96 13.85 -2.34
CA VAL A 90 -13.94 14.75 -1.77
C VAL A 90 -12.71 14.80 -2.68
N SER A 91 -11.69 15.59 -2.32
CA SER A 91 -10.47 15.64 -3.12
C SER A 91 -9.84 14.25 -3.28
N PRO A 92 -9.21 13.94 -4.43
CA PRO A 92 -8.63 12.61 -4.69
C PRO A 92 -7.67 12.14 -3.60
N THR A 93 -6.88 13.06 -3.06
CA THR A 93 -5.95 12.83 -1.94
C THR A 93 -6.70 12.39 -0.68
N VAL A 94 -7.74 13.11 -0.26
CA VAL A 94 -8.52 12.76 0.95
C VAL A 94 -9.25 11.44 0.75
N ARG A 95 -9.88 11.25 -0.42
CA ARG A 95 -10.58 10.01 -0.77
C ARG A 95 -9.64 8.81 -0.71
N GLY A 96 -8.45 8.95 -1.27
CA GLY A 96 -7.40 7.95 -1.19
C GLY A 96 -6.97 7.67 0.24
N GLY A 97 -6.75 8.70 1.06
CA GLY A 97 -6.42 8.53 2.48
C GLY A 97 -7.48 7.77 3.28
N LEU A 98 -8.77 8.07 3.05
CA LEU A 98 -9.89 7.33 3.64
C LEU A 98 -9.92 5.88 3.18
N PHE A 99 -9.66 5.62 1.89
CA PHE A 99 -9.56 4.27 1.37
C PHE A 99 -8.40 3.50 2.02
N GLY A 100 -7.22 4.12 2.15
CA GLY A 100 -6.08 3.55 2.84
C GLY A 100 -6.38 3.19 4.30
N LEU A 101 -7.06 4.08 5.03
CA LEU A 101 -7.56 3.81 6.37
C LEU A 101 -8.52 2.60 6.39
N GLY A 102 -9.41 2.51 5.39
CA GLY A 102 -10.30 1.37 5.20
C GLY A 102 -9.55 0.04 4.98
N VAL A 103 -8.52 0.05 4.12
CA VAL A 103 -7.66 -1.13 3.88
C VAL A 103 -6.97 -1.57 5.18
N TRP A 104 -6.44 -0.61 5.96
CA TRP A 104 -5.89 -0.91 7.27
C TRP A 104 -6.94 -1.52 8.20
N GLY A 105 -8.12 -0.91 8.32
CA GLY A 105 -9.19 -1.36 9.21
C GLY A 105 -9.67 -2.77 8.87
N VAL A 106 -10.06 -3.00 7.61
CA VAL A 106 -10.51 -4.32 7.11
C VAL A 106 -9.41 -5.37 7.28
N GLY A 107 -8.14 -5.00 7.11
CA GLY A 107 -7.01 -5.88 7.34
C GLY A 107 -6.80 -6.23 8.80
N TYR A 108 -6.37 -5.24 9.57
CA TYR A 108 -5.84 -5.41 10.92
C TYR A 108 -6.92 -5.74 11.97
N MET A 109 -8.17 -5.33 11.71
CA MET A 109 -9.31 -5.61 12.59
C MET A 109 -10.23 -6.71 12.04
N GLY A 110 -10.15 -7.02 10.74
CA GLY A 110 -10.99 -8.02 10.08
C GLY A 110 -10.24 -9.31 9.76
N TRP A 111 -9.65 -9.41 8.57
CA TRP A 111 -9.15 -10.70 8.09
C TRP A 111 -7.90 -11.19 8.84
N ILE A 112 -6.97 -10.31 9.21
CA ILE A 112 -5.75 -10.70 9.96
C ILE A 112 -6.11 -11.43 11.27
N PRO A 113 -6.97 -10.88 12.16
CA PRO A 113 -7.41 -11.61 13.33
C PRO A 113 -8.24 -12.85 13.01
N ALA A 114 -9.09 -12.82 11.98
CA ALA A 114 -9.90 -13.98 11.59
C ALA A 114 -9.05 -15.22 11.23
N PHE A 115 -7.88 -15.01 10.61
CA PHE A 115 -6.92 -16.09 10.31
C PHE A 115 -5.93 -16.37 11.46
N GLY A 116 -6.07 -15.70 12.60
CA GLY A 116 -5.21 -15.89 13.78
C GLY A 116 -3.78 -15.38 13.58
N PHE A 117 -3.58 -14.37 12.73
CA PHE A 117 -2.26 -13.77 12.52
C PHE A 117 -1.88 -12.82 13.67
N ARG A 118 -0.58 -12.79 13.99
CA ARG A 118 -0.02 -12.02 15.10
C ARG A 118 0.00 -10.52 14.85
N ALA A 119 -0.05 -10.10 13.58
CA ALA A 119 -0.11 -8.70 13.18
C ALA A 119 -1.47 -8.02 13.47
N SER A 120 -2.42 -8.71 14.10
CA SER A 120 -3.73 -8.16 14.45
C SER A 120 -3.63 -6.86 15.27
N ALA A 121 -4.52 -5.91 14.99
CA ALA A 121 -4.61 -4.65 15.75
C ALA A 121 -4.82 -4.88 17.25
N TYR A 122 -5.59 -5.92 17.63
CA TYR A 122 -5.94 -6.20 19.03
C TYR A 122 -4.76 -6.74 19.86
N ARG A 123 -3.73 -7.27 19.19
CA ARG A 123 -2.53 -7.86 19.83
C ARG A 123 -1.29 -6.99 19.67
N THR A 124 -1.42 -5.89 18.93
CA THR A 124 -0.31 -5.02 18.54
C THR A 124 -0.32 -3.76 19.41
N PRO A 125 0.84 -3.30 19.92
CA PRO A 125 0.90 -2.09 20.74
C PRO A 125 0.36 -0.85 20.00
N PRO A 126 -0.26 0.12 20.70
CA PRO A 126 -0.83 1.32 20.08
C PRO A 126 0.15 2.09 19.20
N SER A 127 1.44 2.18 19.57
CA SER A 127 2.47 2.84 18.77
C SER A 127 2.69 2.17 17.42
N ARG A 128 2.65 0.84 17.36
CA ARG A 128 2.77 0.08 16.11
C ARG A 128 1.49 0.15 15.28
N ASN A 129 0.32 0.15 15.92
CA ASN A 129 -0.94 0.42 15.21
C ASN A 129 -0.94 1.81 14.60
N GLY A 130 -0.54 2.84 15.36
CA GLY A 130 -0.42 4.22 14.88
C GLY A 130 0.53 4.33 13.68
N LEU A 131 1.70 3.68 13.74
CA LEU A 131 2.62 3.59 12.61
C LEU A 131 1.93 3.00 11.37
N MET A 132 1.25 1.86 11.51
CA MET A 132 0.61 1.20 10.38
C MET A 132 -0.58 2.00 9.84
N ILE A 133 -1.37 2.65 10.69
CA ILE A 133 -2.45 3.55 10.27
C ILE A 133 -1.88 4.67 9.41
N LEU A 134 -0.86 5.39 9.91
CA LEU A 134 -0.24 6.49 9.19
C LEU A 134 0.37 6.04 7.86
N ALA A 135 1.05 4.90 7.83
CA ALA A 135 1.59 4.33 6.60
C ALA A 135 0.49 4.07 5.55
N HIS A 136 -0.65 3.50 5.95
CA HIS A 136 -1.77 3.23 5.03
C HIS A 136 -2.49 4.50 4.59
N VAL A 137 -2.61 5.50 5.46
CA VAL A 137 -3.18 6.81 5.08
C VAL A 137 -2.27 7.50 4.05
N VAL A 138 -0.96 7.54 4.28
CA VAL A 138 0.02 8.11 3.34
C VAL A 138 -0.04 7.37 2.00
N TRP A 139 -0.01 6.03 2.02
CA TRP A 139 -0.19 5.20 0.83
C TRP A 139 -1.47 5.57 0.06
N GLY A 140 -2.59 5.64 0.77
CA GLY A 140 -3.89 5.98 0.19
C GLY A 140 -3.91 7.37 -0.44
N MET A 141 -3.38 8.37 0.25
CA MET A 141 -3.27 9.74 -0.26
C MET A 141 -2.42 9.82 -1.54
N SER A 142 -1.29 9.12 -1.56
CA SER A 142 -0.43 9.01 -2.74
C SER A 142 -1.12 8.29 -3.89
N LEU A 143 -1.81 7.18 -3.61
CA LEU A 143 -2.57 6.41 -4.60
C LEU A 143 -3.68 7.27 -5.24
N GLY A 144 -4.49 7.94 -4.42
CA GLY A 144 -5.59 8.76 -4.91
C GLY A 144 -5.11 9.94 -5.78
N SER A 145 -3.98 10.53 -5.43
CA SER A 145 -3.36 11.62 -6.19
C SER A 145 -2.74 11.12 -7.50
N ALA A 146 -2.03 9.99 -7.47
CA ALA A 146 -1.43 9.38 -8.65
C ALA A 146 -2.49 8.87 -9.64
N GLU A 147 -3.55 8.21 -9.17
CA GLU A 147 -4.62 7.70 -10.04
C GLU A 147 -5.33 8.86 -10.76
N ASP A 148 -5.64 9.94 -10.05
CA ASP A 148 -6.27 11.13 -10.64
C ASP A 148 -5.35 11.76 -11.71
N LYS A 149 -4.04 11.89 -11.41
CA LYS A 149 -3.08 12.45 -12.37
C LYS A 149 -2.92 11.57 -13.61
N PHE A 150 -2.73 10.26 -13.47
CA PHE A 150 -2.63 9.35 -14.61
C PHE A 150 -3.89 9.31 -15.45
N ARG A 151 -5.07 9.42 -14.83
CA ARG A 151 -6.35 9.47 -15.57
C ARG A 151 -6.54 10.78 -16.32
N ARG A 152 -6.08 11.92 -15.79
CA ARG A 152 -6.20 13.22 -16.44
C ARG A 152 -5.15 13.46 -17.53
N GLU A 153 -3.92 13.01 -17.30
CA GLU A 153 -2.75 13.44 -18.07
C GLU A 153 -1.96 12.29 -18.70
N GLY A 154 -2.21 11.03 -18.30
CA GLY A 154 -1.34 9.90 -18.61
C GLY A 154 -1.23 9.56 -20.11
N GLU A 155 -2.28 9.76 -20.89
CA GLU A 155 -2.19 9.58 -22.35
C GLU A 155 -1.43 10.73 -23.00
N ALA A 156 -1.91 11.95 -22.79
CA ALA A 156 -1.34 13.12 -23.43
C ALA A 156 0.14 13.35 -23.08
N MET A 157 0.64 12.89 -21.93
CA MET A 157 2.03 13.13 -21.51
C MET A 157 3.01 12.13 -22.12
N TRP A 158 2.57 10.89 -22.37
CA TRP A 158 3.46 9.78 -22.68
C TRP A 158 3.24 9.16 -24.07
N ASP A 159 2.25 9.65 -24.84
CA ASP A 159 1.97 9.19 -26.20
C ASP A 159 2.92 9.80 -27.27
N GLY A 160 3.75 10.78 -26.88
CA GLY A 160 4.65 11.49 -27.79
C GLY A 160 3.93 12.34 -28.85
N GLN A 161 2.60 12.47 -28.77
CA GLN A 161 1.78 13.20 -29.74
C GLN A 161 1.54 14.66 -29.34
N ARG A 162 1.91 15.05 -28.12
CA ARG A 162 1.77 16.42 -27.64
C ARG A 162 2.72 17.35 -28.39
N LYS A 163 2.20 18.12 -29.35
CA LYS A 163 2.95 19.17 -30.05
C LYS A 163 3.24 20.32 -29.08
N ALA A 164 4.46 20.83 -29.07
CA ALA A 164 4.78 22.07 -28.36
C ALA A 164 3.92 23.20 -28.95
N PRO A 165 3.46 24.18 -28.12
CA PRO A 165 2.85 25.39 -28.67
C PRO A 165 3.85 26.00 -29.65
N LEU A 166 3.40 26.32 -30.86
CA LEU A 166 4.21 27.10 -31.81
C LEU A 166 4.56 28.40 -31.09
N ALA A 167 5.85 28.66 -30.89
CA ALA A 167 6.30 29.92 -30.36
C ALA A 167 5.92 31.00 -31.39
N GLU A 168 5.03 31.92 -30.99
CA GLU A 168 4.75 33.16 -31.74
C GLU A 168 5.89 34.16 -31.57
#